data_AF-A0A388MAJ3-F1
#
_entry.id   AF-A0A388MAJ3-F1
#
_cell.length_a   1.000
_cell.length_b   1.000
_cell.length_c   1.000
_cell.angle_alpha   90.00
_cell.angle_beta   90.00
_cell.angle_gamma   90.00
#
_symmetry.space_group_name_H-M   'P 1'
#
loop_
_entity.id
_entity.type
_entity.pdbx_description
1 polymer ?
#
loop_
_entity_poly.entity_id
_entity_poly.type
_entity_poly.pdbx_seq_one_letter_code
_entity_poly.pdbx_strand_id
1 'polypeptide(L)'
;MLLFPIKLRRIGAMEQQMGSLTPTTTTEAITTAEEREQRKRETAQLASLEEEKKRNLAEEAKRAEEKKARESQEARLGHIVRSSMKVVCESALGRKVDLPGDEESEVSKLRKELDELKSKCGGNVASSSSSSLEVLRKEKEALLKVHDQSSEEQRLRKEIEDLKAKINGHQPDKSQDEVLTLKLQVAELERFRKALEEKSSEVATLKAKNLHLHGEFKELREEISTMREGCNRAATGVVETSPVEAPSRGKVRIDDQPQAMYTPKDLEALQKAYKNALVAKEMALREAEACKEKMARMGATKYRLSTRKTASRRTTPRNLKTTMNFVDVASDEEKEEGEPKEADNERPLADVAHELEVAMMAKFRDKRLKELRTGKKADLEKNCLDEGISYIKLDHAKADVAEIKAQQDFDEWLLEKKANGEEDEAPLDYATSTEDIHDE
;
A
#
# COMPACT_ATOMS: atom_id res chain seq x y z
N MET A 1 19.16 -105.33 -28.33
CA MET A 1 17.88 -104.75 -27.88
C MET A 1 18.15 -103.35 -27.34
N LEU A 2 17.58 -102.35 -28.01
CA LEU A 2 17.11 -101.05 -27.50
C LEU A 2 18.08 -100.28 -26.57
N LEU A 3 18.98 -99.44 -27.10
CA LEU A 3 18.76 -98.00 -27.39
C LEU A 3 17.88 -97.29 -26.34
N PHE A 4 18.49 -96.43 -25.50
CA PHE A 4 18.20 -94.98 -25.48
C PHE A 4 19.21 -94.24 -24.57
N PRO A 5 19.87 -93.17 -25.06
CA PRO A 5 20.76 -92.34 -24.27
C PRO A 5 19.98 -91.24 -23.54
N ILE A 6 20.10 -91.19 -22.21
CA ILE A 6 19.55 -90.09 -21.41
C ILE A 6 20.49 -88.89 -21.54
N LYS A 7 19.93 -87.84 -22.16
CA LYS A 7 20.51 -86.53 -22.40
C LYS A 7 20.88 -85.83 -21.08
N LEU A 8 22.18 -85.60 -20.87
CA LEU A 8 22.63 -84.35 -20.25
C LEU A 8 22.38 -83.23 -21.27
N ARG A 9 21.35 -82.39 -21.03
CA ARG A 9 21.17 -81.14 -21.77
C ARG A 9 20.74 -80.04 -20.80
N ARG A 10 21.45 -78.91 -20.91
CA ARG A 10 21.11 -77.55 -20.47
C ARG A 10 21.20 -77.27 -18.97
N ILE A 11 22.44 -77.15 -18.52
CA ILE A 11 22.84 -75.99 -17.71
C ILE A 11 23.22 -74.90 -18.71
N GLY A 12 22.67 -73.69 -18.56
CA GLY A 12 23.01 -72.53 -19.38
C GLY A 12 21.94 -72.17 -20.42
N ALA A 13 20.89 -71.47 -19.98
CA ALA A 13 20.11 -70.49 -20.75
C ALA A 13 18.86 -70.06 -19.95
N MET A 14 19.04 -69.47 -18.77
CA MET A 14 17.99 -68.69 -18.10
C MET A 14 18.59 -67.45 -17.42
N GLU A 15 19.58 -66.84 -18.07
CA GLU A 15 20.19 -65.58 -17.64
C GLU A 15 20.39 -64.65 -18.85
N GLN A 16 19.36 -64.60 -19.69
CA GLN A 16 19.30 -63.67 -20.84
C GLN A 16 17.85 -63.39 -21.25
N GLN A 17 17.02 -63.01 -20.28
CA GLN A 17 15.71 -62.38 -20.56
C GLN A 17 15.26 -61.43 -19.45
N MET A 18 16.22 -60.76 -18.82
CA MET A 18 16.03 -59.55 -18.00
C MET A 18 16.78 -58.37 -18.65
N GLY A 19 16.75 -58.33 -19.98
CA GLY A 19 17.31 -57.24 -20.78
C GLY A 19 16.31 -56.09 -20.88
N SER A 20 16.70 -54.96 -20.28
CA SER A 20 16.29 -53.60 -20.63
C SER A 20 14.78 -53.30 -20.69
N LEU A 21 14.16 -53.16 -19.51
CA LEU A 21 13.18 -52.09 -19.33
C LEU A 21 13.89 -50.98 -18.57
N THR A 22 14.59 -50.12 -19.31
CA THR A 22 15.09 -48.83 -18.82
C THR A 22 13.91 -47.86 -18.74
N PRO A 23 13.49 -47.40 -17.55
CA PRO A 23 12.56 -46.29 -17.42
C PRO A 23 13.39 -45.00 -17.44
N THR A 24 13.84 -44.55 -18.61
CA THR A 24 14.61 -43.29 -18.73
C THR A 24 14.10 -42.35 -19.81
N THR A 25 12.98 -42.65 -20.48
CA THR A 25 12.43 -41.76 -21.52
C THR A 25 11.40 -40.75 -21.02
N THR A 26 10.96 -40.84 -19.75
CA THR A 26 9.96 -39.90 -19.21
C THR A 26 10.56 -38.73 -18.46
N THR A 27 11.73 -38.88 -17.84
CA THR A 27 12.39 -37.80 -17.09
C THR A 27 13.14 -36.82 -18.01
N GLU A 28 13.75 -37.28 -19.10
CA GLU A 28 14.38 -36.40 -20.11
C GLU A 28 13.35 -35.57 -20.92
N ALA A 29 12.13 -36.10 -21.07
CA ALA A 29 11.04 -35.36 -21.71
C ALA A 29 10.51 -34.22 -20.84
N ILE A 30 10.58 -34.34 -19.50
CA ILE A 30 10.14 -33.29 -18.57
C ILE A 30 11.18 -32.15 -18.53
N THR A 31 12.47 -32.46 -18.49
CA THR A 31 13.53 -31.43 -18.46
C THR A 31 13.61 -30.60 -19.75
N THR A 32 13.32 -31.19 -20.90
CA THR A 32 13.30 -30.47 -22.19
C THR A 32 12.07 -29.57 -22.38
N ALA A 33 10.95 -29.89 -21.71
CA ALA A 33 9.76 -29.04 -21.72
C ALA A 33 9.94 -27.80 -20.81
N GLU A 34 10.52 -27.99 -19.62
CA GLU A 34 10.83 -26.90 -18.68
C GLU A 34 11.85 -25.92 -19.27
N GLU A 35 12.90 -26.40 -19.94
CA GLU A 35 13.90 -25.53 -20.57
C GLU A 35 13.30 -24.67 -21.70
N ARG A 36 12.34 -25.21 -22.47
CA ARG A 36 11.62 -24.43 -23.49
C ARG A 36 10.72 -23.36 -22.88
N GLU A 37 10.08 -23.65 -21.75
CA GLU A 37 9.26 -22.68 -21.05
C GLU A 37 10.10 -21.57 -20.42
N GLN A 38 11.25 -21.92 -19.84
CA GLN A 38 12.18 -20.95 -19.29
C GLN A 38 12.73 -20.00 -20.36
N ARG A 39 13.14 -20.52 -21.53
CA ARG A 39 13.55 -19.66 -22.66
C ARG A 39 12.43 -18.72 -23.11
N LYS A 40 11.17 -19.16 -23.10
CA LYS A 40 10.03 -18.27 -23.41
C LYS A 40 9.90 -17.14 -22.40
N ARG A 41 10.00 -17.43 -21.10
CA ARG A 41 9.96 -16.41 -20.04
C ARG A 41 11.11 -15.41 -20.16
N GLU A 42 12.33 -15.88 -20.43
CA GLU A 42 13.51 -15.02 -20.62
C GLU A 42 13.36 -14.12 -21.86
N THR A 43 12.85 -14.65 -22.98
CA THR A 43 12.59 -13.83 -24.18
C THR A 43 11.50 -12.78 -23.94
N ALA A 44 10.45 -13.11 -23.18
CA ALA A 44 9.40 -12.16 -22.82
C ALA A 44 9.93 -11.06 -21.88
N GLN A 45 10.79 -11.42 -20.92
CA GLN A 45 11.45 -10.44 -20.04
C GLN A 45 12.39 -9.51 -20.81
N LEU A 46 13.19 -10.05 -21.75
CA LEU A 46 14.07 -9.22 -22.59
C LEU A 46 13.26 -8.26 -23.47
N ALA A 47 12.14 -8.71 -24.05
CA ALA A 47 11.25 -7.86 -24.83
C ALA A 47 10.65 -6.72 -23.97
N SER A 48 10.21 -7.02 -22.75
CA SER A 48 9.70 -6.03 -21.80
C SER A 48 10.75 -4.98 -21.43
N LEU A 49 12.00 -5.40 -21.18
CA LEU A 49 13.09 -4.47 -20.86
C LEU A 49 13.49 -3.61 -22.06
N GLU A 50 13.40 -4.13 -23.28
CA GLU A 50 13.68 -3.33 -24.49
C GLU A 50 12.59 -2.26 -24.71
N GLU A 51 11.32 -2.61 -24.48
CA GLU A 51 10.21 -1.67 -24.58
C GLU A 51 10.30 -0.57 -23.52
N GLU A 52 10.63 -0.92 -22.27
CA GLU A 52 10.83 0.03 -21.18
C GLU A 52 12.01 0.98 -21.47
N LYS A 53 13.12 0.47 -22.01
CA LYS A 53 14.24 1.31 -22.46
C LYS A 53 13.83 2.30 -23.55
N LYS A 54 13.01 1.86 -24.52
CA LYS A 54 12.49 2.75 -25.56
C LYS A 54 11.57 3.83 -24.98
N ARG A 55 10.72 3.47 -24.01
CA ARG A 55 9.85 4.42 -23.30
C ARG A 55 10.67 5.47 -22.54
N ASN A 56 11.69 5.03 -21.80
CA ASN A 56 12.57 5.92 -21.03
C ASN A 56 13.36 6.88 -21.93
N LEU A 57 13.87 6.41 -23.08
CA LEU A 57 14.55 7.27 -24.07
C LEU A 57 13.61 8.32 -24.68
N ALA A 58 12.36 7.95 -24.98
CA ALA A 58 11.38 8.88 -25.52
C ALA A 58 10.99 9.96 -24.48
N GLU A 59 10.87 9.56 -23.21
CA GLU A 59 10.57 10.50 -22.12
C GLU A 59 11.76 11.46 -21.86
N GLU A 60 12.99 10.95 -21.87
CA GLU A 60 14.19 11.77 -21.73
C GLU A 60 14.32 12.80 -22.87
N ALA A 61 14.04 12.40 -24.12
CA ALA A 61 14.01 13.31 -25.25
C ALA A 61 12.96 14.42 -25.10
N LYS A 62 11.77 14.08 -24.59
CA LYS A 62 10.71 15.06 -24.31
C LYS A 62 11.14 16.07 -23.24
N ARG A 63 11.74 15.62 -22.14
CA ARG A 63 12.25 16.53 -21.09
C ARG A 63 13.37 17.44 -21.61
N ALA A 64 14.22 16.94 -22.51
CA ALA A 64 15.27 17.74 -23.14
C ALA A 64 14.69 18.85 -24.05
N GLU A 65 13.62 18.55 -24.80
CA GLU A 65 12.91 19.53 -25.63
C GLU A 65 12.22 20.61 -24.79
N GLU A 66 11.50 20.21 -23.73
CA GLU A 66 10.87 21.16 -22.80
C GLU A 66 11.89 22.09 -22.14
N LYS A 67 13.06 21.57 -21.76
CA LYS A 67 14.16 22.37 -21.22
C LYS A 67 14.68 23.38 -22.25
N LYS A 68 14.87 22.96 -23.50
CA LYS A 68 15.33 23.85 -24.59
C LYS A 68 14.30 24.94 -24.90
N ALA A 69 13.00 24.62 -24.86
CA ALA A 69 11.92 25.58 -25.03
C ALA A 69 11.92 26.63 -23.91
N ARG A 70 12.10 26.20 -22.66
CA ARG A 70 12.22 27.10 -21.51
C ARG A 70 13.44 28.02 -21.61
N GLU A 71 14.61 27.48 -21.95
CA GLU A 71 15.83 28.28 -22.14
C GLU A 71 15.66 29.32 -23.28
N SER A 72 15.00 28.95 -24.37
CA SER A 72 14.68 29.88 -25.47
C SER A 72 13.74 31.01 -25.02
N GLN A 73 12.72 30.69 -24.21
CA GLN A 73 11.80 31.69 -23.67
C GLN A 73 12.52 32.65 -22.71
N GLU A 74 13.37 32.12 -21.82
CA GLU A 74 14.18 32.92 -20.90
C GLU A 74 15.15 33.84 -21.66
N ALA A 75 15.77 33.35 -22.74
CA ALA A 75 16.62 34.17 -23.62
C ALA A 75 15.84 35.30 -24.30
N ARG A 76 14.62 35.01 -24.80
CA ARG A 76 13.74 36.01 -25.43
C ARG A 76 13.29 37.09 -24.44
N LEU A 77 12.84 36.68 -23.24
CA LEU A 77 12.48 37.62 -22.17
C LEU A 77 13.68 38.45 -21.73
N GLY A 78 14.86 37.83 -21.58
CA GLY A 78 16.09 38.53 -21.27
C GLY A 78 16.46 39.57 -22.33
N HIS A 79 16.21 39.29 -23.61
CA HIS A 79 16.43 40.27 -24.69
C HIS A 79 15.47 41.46 -24.57
N ILE A 80 14.17 41.22 -24.34
CA ILE A 80 13.15 42.27 -24.17
C ILE A 80 13.45 43.14 -22.95
N VAL A 81 13.82 42.53 -21.82
CA VAL A 81 14.15 43.28 -20.60
C VAL A 81 15.41 44.12 -20.81
N ARG A 82 16.45 43.58 -21.46
CA ARG A 82 17.67 44.34 -21.77
C ARG A 82 17.41 45.49 -22.74
N SER A 83 16.62 45.27 -23.79
CA SER A 83 16.28 46.33 -24.75
C SER A 83 15.43 47.41 -24.10
N SER A 84 14.41 47.05 -23.32
CA SER A 84 13.58 47.97 -22.55
C SER A 84 14.39 48.79 -21.54
N MET A 85 15.26 48.13 -20.76
CA MET A 85 16.13 48.81 -19.80
C MET A 85 17.08 49.80 -20.49
N LYS A 86 17.61 49.44 -21.67
CA LYS A 86 18.45 50.36 -22.46
C LYS A 86 17.68 51.63 -22.84
N VAL A 87 16.45 51.48 -23.34
CA VAL A 87 15.56 52.61 -23.69
C VAL A 87 15.30 53.50 -22.47
N VAL A 88 14.98 52.90 -21.32
CA VAL A 88 14.72 53.65 -20.06
C VAL A 88 15.96 54.41 -19.59
N CYS A 89 17.14 53.78 -19.61
CA CYS A 89 18.39 54.42 -19.19
C CYS A 89 18.80 55.56 -20.14
N GLU A 90 18.68 55.39 -21.46
CA GLU A 90 19.00 56.44 -22.43
C GLU A 90 18.04 57.63 -22.32
N SER A 91 16.75 57.36 -22.09
CA SER A 91 15.73 58.38 -21.82
C SER A 91 16.03 59.18 -20.56
N ALA A 92 16.41 58.51 -19.46
CA ALA A 92 16.79 59.16 -18.20
C ALA A 92 18.04 60.04 -18.31
N LEU A 93 18.96 59.70 -19.24
CA LEU A 93 20.15 60.50 -19.56
C LEU A 93 19.87 61.65 -20.54
N GLY A 94 18.62 61.84 -20.99
CA GLY A 94 18.23 62.89 -21.92
C GLY A 94 18.75 62.68 -23.36
N ARG A 95 19.20 61.48 -23.70
CA ARG A 95 19.54 61.13 -25.09
C ARG A 95 18.25 60.77 -25.82
N LYS A 96 18.05 61.31 -27.03
CA LYS A 96 16.93 60.90 -27.89
C LYS A 96 17.11 59.42 -28.22
N VAL A 97 16.18 58.59 -27.77
CA VAL A 97 16.13 57.17 -28.10
C VAL A 97 15.30 57.04 -29.38
N ASP A 98 15.94 56.67 -30.47
CA ASP A 98 15.24 56.22 -31.67
C ASP A 98 14.60 54.88 -31.33
N LEU A 99 13.30 54.91 -31.03
CA LEU A 99 12.52 53.70 -30.78
C LEU A 99 12.51 52.87 -32.07
N PRO A 100 12.97 51.61 -32.04
CA PRO A 100 13.03 50.76 -33.23
C PRO A 100 11.65 50.25 -33.70
N GLY A 101 10.62 51.09 -33.63
CA GLY A 101 9.24 50.76 -34.00
C GLY A 101 8.44 51.93 -34.57
N ASP A 102 9.09 53.05 -34.90
CA ASP A 102 8.41 54.15 -35.60
C ASP A 102 8.45 53.90 -37.12
N GLU A 103 7.69 52.89 -37.57
CA GLU A 103 7.53 52.47 -38.96
C GLU A 103 6.61 53.39 -39.77
N GLU A 104 6.78 54.71 -39.67
CA GLU A 104 6.07 55.65 -40.55
C GLU A 104 6.44 55.42 -42.05
N SER A 105 7.56 54.71 -42.33
CA SER A 105 7.96 54.34 -43.69
C SER A 105 7.16 53.17 -44.29
N GLU A 106 6.69 52.22 -43.49
CA GLU A 106 5.93 51.06 -44.02
C GLU A 106 4.51 51.45 -44.41
N VAL A 107 3.85 52.24 -43.56
CA VAL A 107 2.50 52.76 -43.83
C VAL A 107 2.49 53.66 -45.08
N SER A 108 3.56 54.46 -45.26
CA SER A 108 3.70 55.32 -46.44
C SER A 108 3.95 54.53 -47.74
N LYS A 109 4.65 53.41 -47.64
CA LYS A 109 4.92 52.51 -48.77
C LYS A 109 3.65 51.78 -49.21
N LEU A 110 2.88 51.25 -48.26
CA LEU A 110 1.60 50.58 -48.53
C LEU A 110 0.56 51.53 -49.14
N ARG A 111 0.53 52.81 -48.72
CA ARG A 111 -0.37 53.81 -49.33
C ARG A 111 -0.02 54.10 -50.81
N LYS A 112 1.27 54.19 -51.15
CA LYS A 112 1.70 54.40 -52.55
C LYS A 112 1.36 53.22 -53.45
N GLU A 113 1.59 52.00 -52.98
CA GLU A 113 1.28 50.79 -53.75
C GLU A 113 -0.23 50.64 -54.02
N LEU A 114 -1.07 51.07 -53.07
CA LEU A 114 -2.53 51.04 -53.22
C LEU A 114 -3.06 52.01 -54.29
N ASP A 115 -2.52 53.24 -54.34
CA ASP A 115 -2.91 54.24 -55.34
C ASP A 115 -2.45 53.86 -56.76
N GLU A 116 -1.28 53.25 -56.88
CA GLU A 116 -0.75 52.79 -58.17
C GLU A 116 -1.60 51.66 -58.76
N LEU A 117 -2.02 50.68 -57.95
CA LEU A 117 -2.95 49.62 -58.36
C LEU A 117 -4.32 50.15 -58.80
N LYS A 118 -4.84 51.16 -58.10
CA LYS A 118 -6.13 51.79 -58.41
C LYS A 118 -6.13 52.48 -59.77
N SER A 119 -5.02 53.12 -60.13
CA SER A 119 -4.85 53.77 -61.44
C SER A 119 -4.77 52.76 -62.60
N LYS A 120 -4.21 51.58 -62.36
CA LYS A 120 -3.97 50.55 -63.38
C LYS A 120 -5.24 49.76 -63.75
N CYS A 121 -6.23 49.71 -62.86
CA CYS A 121 -7.47 48.95 -63.07
C CYS A 121 -8.63 49.74 -63.72
N GLY A 122 -8.56 51.07 -63.84
CA GLY A 122 -9.70 51.89 -64.30
C GLY A 122 -9.96 51.94 -65.81
N GLY A 123 -9.04 51.42 -66.65
CA GLY A 123 -8.99 51.80 -68.07
C GLY A 123 -9.90 51.02 -69.04
N ASN A 124 -9.79 49.69 -69.13
CA ASN A 124 -10.13 49.03 -70.41
C ASN A 124 -10.75 47.62 -70.32
N VAL A 125 -11.31 47.20 -69.18
CA VAL A 125 -11.72 45.79 -69.01
C VAL A 125 -13.22 45.70 -68.66
N ALA A 126 -14.10 46.11 -69.56
CA ALA A 126 -15.55 46.03 -69.33
C ALA A 126 -16.24 44.80 -69.97
N SER A 127 -15.62 44.17 -70.97
CA SER A 127 -16.29 43.12 -71.77
C SER A 127 -15.60 41.75 -71.80
N SER A 128 -14.30 41.68 -71.51
CA SER A 128 -13.58 40.40 -71.27
C SER A 128 -13.33 40.11 -69.78
N SER A 129 -13.61 41.07 -68.90
CA SER A 129 -13.48 40.91 -67.45
C SER A 129 -14.62 40.13 -66.84
N SER A 130 -15.82 40.09 -67.43
CA SER A 130 -16.96 39.50 -66.74
C SER A 130 -16.79 38.00 -66.53
N SER A 131 -16.36 37.27 -67.56
CA SER A 131 -16.07 35.83 -67.47
C SER A 131 -14.86 35.56 -66.57
N SER A 132 -13.81 36.37 -66.68
CA SER A 132 -12.62 36.28 -65.82
C SER A 132 -12.96 36.59 -64.35
N LEU A 133 -13.81 37.57 -64.07
CA LEU A 133 -14.28 37.92 -62.74
C LEU A 133 -15.18 36.84 -62.15
N GLU A 134 -15.95 36.14 -62.98
CA GLU A 134 -16.79 35.04 -62.55
C GLU A 134 -15.97 33.79 -62.20
N VAL A 135 -14.90 33.53 -62.96
CA VAL A 135 -13.87 32.52 -62.61
C VAL A 135 -13.17 32.91 -61.30
N LEU A 136 -12.73 34.17 -61.16
CA LEU A 136 -12.08 34.66 -59.95
C LEU A 136 -13.00 34.64 -58.71
N ARG A 137 -14.31 34.87 -58.89
CA ARG A 137 -15.29 34.71 -57.79
C ARG A 137 -15.40 33.26 -57.34
N LYS A 138 -15.49 32.32 -58.28
CA LYS A 138 -15.53 30.89 -57.98
C LYS A 138 -14.23 30.42 -57.33
N GLU A 139 -13.08 30.89 -57.81
CA GLU A 139 -11.78 30.60 -57.22
C GLU A 139 -11.65 31.17 -55.81
N LYS A 140 -12.08 32.41 -55.58
CA LYS A 140 -12.11 33.02 -54.24
C LYS A 140 -13.01 32.26 -53.28
N GLU A 141 -14.19 31.83 -53.73
CA GLU A 141 -15.11 31.02 -52.92
C GLU A 141 -14.52 29.65 -52.59
N ALA A 142 -13.85 29.01 -53.57
CA ALA A 142 -13.13 27.76 -53.34
C ALA A 142 -11.98 27.93 -52.34
N LEU A 143 -11.20 29.01 -52.43
CA LEU A 143 -10.11 29.30 -51.50
C LEU A 143 -10.60 29.57 -50.07
N LEU A 144 -11.71 30.31 -49.92
CA LEU A 144 -12.35 30.53 -48.62
C LEU A 144 -12.80 29.19 -48.02
N LYS A 145 -13.41 28.32 -48.83
CA LYS A 145 -13.84 26.99 -48.38
C LYS A 145 -12.68 26.09 -47.96
N VAL A 146 -11.55 26.14 -48.68
CA VAL A 146 -10.32 25.41 -48.32
C VAL A 146 -9.71 25.96 -47.03
N HIS A 147 -9.73 27.28 -46.84
CA HIS A 147 -9.27 27.91 -45.60
C HIS A 147 -10.12 27.48 -44.40
N ASP A 148 -11.45 27.48 -44.52
CA ASP A 148 -12.35 27.04 -43.46
C ASP A 148 -12.11 25.56 -43.11
N GLN A 149 -11.93 24.70 -44.12
CA GLN A 149 -11.59 23.29 -43.93
C GLN A 149 -10.24 23.11 -43.22
N SER A 150 -9.21 23.88 -43.58
CA SER A 150 -7.91 23.86 -42.91
C SER A 150 -8.01 24.24 -41.44
N SER A 151 -8.83 25.26 -41.12
CA SER A 151 -9.06 25.69 -39.74
C SER A 151 -9.78 24.62 -38.91
N GLU A 152 -10.75 23.92 -39.51
CA GLU A 152 -11.45 22.81 -38.87
C GLU A 152 -10.53 21.60 -38.68
N GLU A 153 -9.70 21.26 -39.67
CA GLU A 153 -8.71 20.19 -39.55
C GLU A 153 -7.71 20.50 -38.43
N GLN A 154 -7.26 21.74 -38.32
CA GLN A 154 -6.35 22.15 -37.24
C GLN A 154 -7.02 22.07 -35.86
N ARG A 155 -8.32 22.41 -35.76
CA ARG A 155 -9.11 22.22 -34.53
C ARG A 155 -9.20 20.74 -34.15
N LEU A 156 -9.52 19.87 -35.12
CA LEU A 156 -9.61 18.43 -34.90
C LEU A 156 -8.26 17.81 -34.53
N ARG A 157 -7.16 18.24 -35.16
CA ARG A 157 -5.81 17.81 -34.78
C ARG A 157 -5.50 18.16 -33.34
N LYS A 158 -5.85 19.37 -32.90
CA LYS A 158 -5.67 19.81 -31.51
C LYS A 158 -6.54 18.99 -30.54
N GLU A 159 -7.79 18.72 -30.89
CA GLU A 159 -8.69 17.88 -30.09
C GLU A 159 -8.19 16.44 -29.98
N ILE A 160 -7.67 15.86 -31.08
CA ILE A 160 -7.04 14.53 -31.07
C ILE A 160 -5.80 14.53 -30.18
N GLU A 161 -4.98 15.57 -30.23
CA GLU A 161 -3.80 15.71 -29.37
C GLU A 161 -4.18 15.85 -27.90
N ASP A 162 -5.19 16.66 -27.57
CA ASP A 162 -5.73 16.80 -26.22
C ASP A 162 -6.34 15.48 -25.70
N LEU A 163 -7.10 14.75 -26.54
CA LEU A 163 -7.65 13.44 -26.19
C LEU A 163 -6.54 12.40 -25.99
N LYS A 164 -5.50 12.40 -26.85
CA LYS A 164 -4.33 11.55 -26.65
C LYS A 164 -3.57 11.92 -25.39
N ALA A 165 -3.41 13.20 -25.09
CA ALA A 165 -2.80 13.68 -23.85
C ALA A 165 -3.65 13.30 -22.63
N LYS A 166 -4.98 13.29 -22.75
CA LYS A 166 -5.89 12.86 -21.68
C LYS A 166 -5.89 11.35 -21.47
N ILE A 167 -5.79 10.56 -22.55
CA ILE A 167 -5.67 9.09 -22.48
C ILE A 167 -4.30 8.70 -21.90
N ASN A 168 -3.23 9.34 -22.36
CA ASN A 168 -1.87 9.06 -21.88
C ASN A 168 -1.57 9.72 -20.52
N GLY A 169 -2.28 10.80 -20.18
CA GLY A 169 -2.18 11.52 -18.90
C GLY A 169 -3.13 10.99 -17.83
N HIS A 170 -4.08 10.12 -18.19
CA HIS A 170 -4.75 9.25 -17.23
C HIS A 170 -3.69 8.28 -16.72
N GLN A 171 -3.09 8.64 -15.59
CA GLN A 171 -1.92 8.01 -14.99
C GLN A 171 -2.00 6.47 -15.06
N PRO A 172 -1.22 5.82 -15.93
CA PRO A 172 -1.16 4.36 -15.95
C PRO A 172 -0.67 3.79 -14.61
N ASP A 173 0.05 4.60 -13.82
CA ASP A 173 0.64 4.17 -12.56
C ASP A 173 -0.42 3.90 -11.49
N LYS A 174 -1.51 4.70 -11.44
CA LYS A 174 -2.61 4.45 -10.48
C LYS A 174 -3.36 3.16 -10.79
N SER A 175 -3.62 2.89 -12.06
CA SER A 175 -4.30 1.65 -12.45
C SER A 175 -3.39 0.43 -12.32
N GLN A 176 -2.06 0.57 -12.51
CA GLN A 176 -1.11 -0.51 -12.23
C GLN A 176 -1.01 -0.82 -10.74
N ASP A 177 -0.96 0.20 -9.88
CA ASP A 177 -0.94 0.02 -8.42
C ASP A 177 -2.24 -0.62 -7.92
N GLU A 178 -3.39 -0.21 -8.44
CA GLU A 178 -4.68 -0.85 -8.17
C GLU A 178 -4.69 -2.31 -8.63
N VAL A 179 -4.18 -2.61 -9.83
CA VAL A 179 -4.08 -3.99 -10.33
C VAL A 179 -3.13 -4.83 -9.51
N LEU A 180 -2.00 -4.27 -9.04
CA LEU A 180 -1.07 -4.97 -8.14
C LEU A 180 -1.72 -5.21 -6.77
N THR A 181 -2.47 -4.24 -6.26
CA THR A 181 -3.22 -4.36 -5.00
C THR A 181 -4.28 -5.45 -5.10
N LEU A 182 -5.07 -5.47 -6.18
CA LEU A 182 -6.06 -6.51 -6.43
C LEU A 182 -5.41 -7.89 -6.61
N LYS A 183 -4.25 -7.99 -7.28
CA LYS A 183 -3.51 -9.25 -7.39
C LYS A 183 -3.04 -9.78 -6.05
N LEU A 184 -2.57 -8.90 -5.16
CA LEU A 184 -2.18 -9.28 -3.80
C LEU A 184 -3.38 -9.78 -2.99
N GLN A 185 -4.52 -9.10 -3.08
CA GLN A 185 -5.76 -9.53 -2.42
C GLN A 185 -6.25 -10.89 -2.93
N VAL A 186 -6.20 -11.14 -4.25
CA VAL A 186 -6.56 -12.45 -4.81
C VAL A 186 -5.64 -13.55 -4.27
N ALA A 187 -4.33 -13.31 -4.22
CA ALA A 187 -3.38 -14.28 -3.68
C ALA A 187 -3.60 -14.56 -2.19
N GLU A 188 -4.03 -13.57 -1.41
CA GLU A 188 -4.38 -13.72 -0.01
C GLU A 188 -5.69 -14.51 0.18
N LEU A 189 -6.73 -14.20 -0.59
CA LEU A 189 -7.98 -14.97 -0.61
C LEU A 189 -7.74 -16.44 -0.98
N GLU A 190 -6.81 -16.73 -1.89
CA GLU A 190 -6.41 -18.10 -2.22
C GLU A 190 -5.77 -18.83 -1.03
N ARG A 191 -4.94 -18.13 -0.23
CA ARG A 191 -4.36 -18.70 1.00
C ARG A 191 -5.45 -19.00 2.02
N PHE A 192 -6.40 -18.09 2.22
CA PHE A 192 -7.54 -18.33 3.13
C PHE A 192 -8.39 -19.50 2.69
N ARG A 193 -8.70 -19.59 1.39
CA ARG A 193 -9.46 -20.72 0.83
C ARG A 193 -8.76 -22.05 1.09
N LYS A 194 -7.43 -22.11 0.92
CA LYS A 194 -6.64 -23.32 1.19
C LYS A 194 -6.63 -23.69 2.67
N ALA A 195 -6.45 -22.71 3.57
CA ALA A 195 -6.49 -22.95 5.01
C ALA A 195 -7.88 -23.43 5.47
N LEU A 196 -8.95 -22.86 4.90
CA LEU A 196 -10.32 -23.27 5.18
C LEU A 196 -10.62 -24.70 4.71
N GLU A 197 -10.09 -25.08 3.54
CA GLU A 197 -10.21 -26.44 3.00
C GLU A 197 -9.46 -27.46 3.90
N GLU A 198 -8.25 -27.14 4.34
CA GLU A 198 -7.47 -27.97 5.27
C GLU A 198 -8.23 -28.17 6.60
N LYS A 199 -8.73 -27.08 7.20
CA LYS A 199 -9.53 -27.15 8.44
C LYS A 199 -10.82 -27.93 8.25
N SER A 200 -11.47 -27.80 7.09
CA SER A 200 -12.67 -28.59 6.77
C SER A 200 -12.37 -30.09 6.71
N SER A 201 -11.22 -30.48 6.13
CA SER A 201 -10.77 -31.87 6.09
C SER A 201 -10.40 -32.43 7.48
N GLU A 202 -9.81 -31.59 8.34
CA GLU A 202 -9.51 -31.93 9.74
C GLU A 202 -10.80 -32.18 10.53
N VAL A 203 -11.79 -31.30 10.39
CA VAL A 203 -13.12 -31.46 11.01
C VAL A 203 -13.81 -32.73 10.53
N ALA A 204 -13.74 -33.05 9.24
CA ALA A 204 -14.30 -34.30 8.69
C ALA A 204 -13.63 -35.53 9.32
N THR A 205 -12.31 -35.50 9.47
CA THR A 205 -11.53 -36.58 10.11
C THR A 205 -11.89 -36.74 11.59
N LEU A 206 -12.01 -35.63 12.32
CA LEU A 206 -12.41 -35.63 13.73
C LEU A 206 -13.84 -36.15 13.91
N LYS A 207 -14.78 -35.78 13.03
CA LYS A 207 -16.15 -36.34 13.04
C LYS A 207 -16.16 -37.85 12.83
N ALA A 208 -15.36 -38.36 11.87
CA ALA A 208 -15.25 -39.79 11.64
C ALA A 208 -14.66 -40.53 12.86
N LYS A 209 -13.61 -39.99 13.49
CA LYS A 209 -13.03 -40.55 14.72
C LYS A 209 -14.01 -40.52 15.89
N ASN A 210 -14.77 -39.43 16.05
CA ASN A 210 -15.76 -39.30 17.12
C ASN A 210 -16.90 -40.31 16.95
N LEU A 211 -17.38 -40.48 15.71
CA LEU A 211 -18.37 -41.50 15.37
C LEU A 211 -17.86 -42.91 15.69
N HIS A 212 -16.59 -43.19 15.39
CA HIS A 212 -15.96 -44.47 15.70
C HIS A 212 -15.88 -44.74 17.21
N LEU A 213 -15.38 -43.78 18.00
CA LEU A 213 -15.34 -43.87 19.47
C LEU A 213 -16.73 -44.06 20.09
N HIS A 214 -17.75 -43.40 19.52
CA HIS A 214 -19.13 -43.59 19.95
C HIS A 214 -19.63 -45.03 19.68
N GLY A 215 -19.16 -45.66 18.60
CA GLY A 215 -19.38 -47.08 18.31
C GLY A 215 -18.73 -47.97 19.37
N GLU A 216 -17.44 -47.80 19.63
CA GLU A 216 -16.69 -48.58 20.63
C GLU A 216 -17.30 -48.44 22.04
N PHE A 217 -17.73 -47.22 22.42
CA PHE A 217 -18.36 -46.99 23.71
C PHE A 217 -19.72 -47.69 23.83
N LYS A 218 -20.47 -47.79 22.72
CA LYS A 218 -21.73 -48.53 22.67
C LYS A 218 -21.48 -50.03 22.82
N GLU A 219 -20.50 -50.58 22.10
CA GLU A 219 -20.09 -51.98 22.20
C GLU A 219 -19.65 -52.33 23.62
N LEU A 220 -18.80 -51.50 24.24
CA LEU A 220 -18.35 -51.69 25.62
C LEU A 220 -19.53 -51.66 26.62
N ARG A 221 -20.51 -50.78 26.40
CA ARG A 221 -21.73 -50.73 27.23
C ARG A 221 -22.55 -52.01 27.08
N GLU A 222 -22.68 -52.55 25.86
CA GLU A 222 -23.35 -53.82 25.60
C GLU A 222 -22.60 -54.99 26.26
N GLU A 223 -21.27 -55.02 26.19
CA GLU A 223 -20.42 -56.01 26.87
C GLU A 223 -20.58 -55.96 28.39
N ILE A 224 -20.57 -54.78 29.01
CA ILE A 224 -20.82 -54.62 30.45
C ILE A 224 -22.22 -55.12 30.83
N SER A 225 -23.21 -54.88 29.96
CA SER A 225 -24.59 -55.34 30.18
C SER A 225 -24.69 -56.86 30.12
N THR A 226 -24.06 -57.51 29.15
CA THR A 226 -24.03 -58.98 29.05
C THR A 226 -23.27 -59.62 30.22
N MET A 227 -22.14 -59.04 30.65
CA MET A 227 -21.43 -59.49 31.85
C MET A 227 -22.31 -59.39 33.11
N ARG A 228 -23.03 -58.28 33.28
CA ARG A 228 -23.93 -58.07 34.42
C ARG A 228 -25.08 -59.10 34.43
N GLU A 229 -25.66 -59.40 33.27
CA GLU A 229 -26.73 -60.40 33.14
C GLU A 229 -26.22 -61.82 33.41
N GLY A 230 -25.00 -62.15 32.96
CA GLY A 230 -24.36 -63.44 33.20
C GLY A 230 -23.92 -63.66 34.65
N CYS A 231 -23.53 -62.61 35.37
CA CYS A 231 -23.03 -62.71 36.76
C CYS A 231 -24.14 -63.04 37.78
N ASN A 232 -25.42 -62.90 37.42
CA ASN A 232 -26.54 -63.15 38.33
C ASN A 232 -26.86 -64.64 38.58
N ARG A 233 -26.12 -65.59 37.98
CA ARG A 233 -26.38 -67.04 38.15
C ARG A 233 -25.36 -67.82 38.99
N ALA A 234 -24.36 -67.16 39.58
CA ALA A 234 -23.30 -67.84 40.34
C ALA A 234 -23.03 -67.26 41.74
N ALA A 235 -23.99 -66.53 42.32
CA ALA A 235 -23.92 -66.04 43.72
C ALA A 235 -24.68 -66.95 44.70
N THR A 236 -24.76 -68.25 44.41
CA THR A 236 -25.36 -69.26 45.30
C THR A 236 -24.27 -70.27 45.66
N GLY A 237 -23.57 -70.04 46.77
CA GLY A 237 -22.73 -71.06 47.39
C GLY A 237 -21.26 -70.71 47.59
N VAL A 238 -20.97 -69.63 48.33
CA VAL A 238 -19.75 -69.60 49.18
C VAL A 238 -20.21 -69.23 50.58
N VAL A 239 -20.69 -70.27 51.26
CA VAL A 239 -20.97 -70.30 52.70
C VAL A 239 -19.72 -70.86 53.38
N GLU A 240 -19.40 -70.31 54.57
CA GLU A 240 -18.47 -70.84 55.59
C GLU A 240 -16.96 -70.73 55.28
N THR A 241 -16.06 -70.11 56.07
CA THR A 241 -15.97 -69.87 57.52
C THR A 241 -14.79 -68.91 57.83
N SER A 242 -14.97 -67.85 58.63
CA SER A 242 -14.12 -67.53 59.81
C SER A 242 -14.32 -66.12 60.41
N PRO A 243 -14.04 -65.95 61.72
CA PRO A 243 -14.61 -64.89 62.55
C PRO A 243 -13.72 -63.66 62.75
N VAL A 244 -14.41 -62.61 63.23
CA VAL A 244 -13.96 -61.30 63.71
C VAL A 244 -12.73 -61.38 64.64
N GLU A 245 -11.59 -60.83 64.20
CA GLU A 245 -10.44 -60.57 65.08
C GLU A 245 -10.23 -59.06 65.23
N ALA A 246 -10.38 -58.59 66.47
CA ALA A 246 -10.39 -57.19 66.87
C ALA A 246 -8.97 -56.59 66.92
N PRO A 247 -8.72 -55.39 66.36
CA PRO A 247 -7.47 -54.68 66.59
C PRO A 247 -7.48 -54.03 67.98
N SER A 248 -6.51 -54.46 68.77
CA SER A 248 -6.12 -53.98 70.10
C SER A 248 -6.03 -52.46 70.23
N ARG A 249 -6.49 -51.95 71.38
CA ARG A 249 -6.34 -50.58 71.87
C ARG A 249 -4.86 -50.16 71.97
N GLY A 250 -4.30 -49.62 70.88
CA GLY A 250 -3.01 -48.93 70.86
C GLY A 250 -3.22 -47.43 70.72
N LYS A 251 -2.93 -46.67 71.78
CA LYS A 251 -3.08 -45.22 71.86
C LYS A 251 -1.92 -44.55 71.09
N VAL A 252 -1.99 -44.54 69.76
CA VAL A 252 -1.11 -43.74 68.90
C VAL A 252 -1.89 -42.53 68.42
N ARG A 253 -1.48 -41.34 68.87
CA ARG A 253 -1.90 -40.06 68.27
C ARG A 253 -1.28 -39.97 66.87
N ILE A 254 -1.94 -40.56 65.89
CA ILE A 254 -1.85 -40.14 64.49
C ILE A 254 -3.18 -39.44 64.26
N ASP A 255 -3.12 -38.18 63.83
CA ASP A 255 -4.29 -37.44 63.34
C ASP A 255 -4.76 -38.12 62.05
N ASP A 256 -5.45 -39.24 62.19
CA ASP A 256 -6.28 -39.85 61.17
C ASP A 256 -7.46 -38.90 60.94
N GLN A 257 -7.20 -37.87 60.13
CA GLN A 257 -8.26 -37.09 59.53
C GLN A 257 -9.19 -38.09 58.84
N PRO A 258 -10.46 -38.22 59.26
CA PRO A 258 -11.39 -39.11 58.57
C PRO A 258 -11.38 -38.65 57.13
N GLN A 259 -11.04 -39.58 56.22
CA GLN A 259 -11.18 -39.41 54.79
C GLN A 259 -12.65 -39.11 54.54
N ALA A 260 -12.99 -37.83 54.62
CA ALA A 260 -14.34 -37.33 54.53
C ALA A 260 -14.80 -37.69 53.13
N MET A 261 -15.60 -38.75 53.05
CA MET A 261 -16.26 -39.15 51.82
C MET A 261 -17.11 -37.95 51.40
N TYR A 262 -16.65 -37.22 50.36
CA TYR A 262 -17.37 -36.09 49.82
C TYR A 262 -18.81 -36.51 49.57
N THR A 263 -19.75 -35.87 50.27
CA THR A 263 -21.16 -36.16 50.03
C THR A 263 -21.51 -35.67 48.62
N PRO A 264 -22.53 -36.24 47.96
CA PRO A 264 -22.95 -35.76 46.64
C PRO A 264 -23.19 -34.24 46.58
N LYS A 265 -23.64 -33.65 47.70
CA LYS A 265 -23.79 -32.19 47.84
C LYS A 265 -22.46 -31.45 47.82
N ASP A 266 -21.41 -32.02 48.43
CA ASP A 266 -20.08 -31.43 48.44
C ASP A 266 -19.43 -31.47 47.06
N LEU A 267 -19.68 -32.53 46.29
CA LEU A 267 -19.22 -32.62 44.89
C LEU A 267 -19.93 -31.60 43.99
N GLU A 268 -21.23 -31.39 44.17
CA GLU A 268 -21.97 -30.35 43.44
C GLU A 268 -21.49 -28.94 43.82
N ALA A 269 -21.26 -28.69 45.11
CA ALA A 269 -20.69 -27.44 45.60
C ALA A 269 -19.29 -27.19 45.02
N LEU A 270 -18.44 -28.22 44.96
CA LEU A 270 -17.10 -28.15 44.37
C LEU A 270 -17.16 -27.88 42.85
N GLN A 271 -18.06 -28.55 42.13
CA GLN A 271 -18.24 -28.33 40.69
C GLN A 271 -18.75 -26.91 40.39
N LYS A 272 -19.66 -26.39 41.22
CA LYS A 272 -20.15 -25.02 41.13
C LYS A 272 -19.03 -24.01 41.43
N ALA A 273 -18.24 -24.25 42.48
CA ALA A 273 -17.09 -23.42 42.80
C ALA A 273 -16.06 -23.39 41.66
N TYR A 274 -15.78 -24.55 41.04
CA TYR A 274 -14.89 -24.64 39.90
C TYR A 274 -15.38 -23.85 38.69
N LYS A 275 -16.67 -23.97 38.33
CA LYS A 275 -17.28 -23.18 37.24
C LYS A 275 -17.20 -21.67 37.52
N ASN A 276 -17.54 -21.26 38.74
CA ASN A 276 -17.44 -19.86 39.14
C ASN A 276 -16.00 -19.33 39.08
N ALA A 277 -15.02 -20.12 39.52
CA ALA A 277 -13.60 -19.76 39.44
C ALA A 277 -13.13 -19.62 37.99
N LEU A 278 -13.64 -20.46 37.08
CA LEU A 278 -13.32 -20.40 35.65
C LEU A 278 -13.87 -19.12 35.00
N VAL A 279 -15.12 -18.76 35.30
CA VAL A 279 -15.73 -17.48 34.86
C VAL A 279 -14.98 -16.27 35.43
N ALA A 280 -14.60 -16.31 36.71
CA ALA A 280 -13.85 -15.23 37.34
C ALA A 280 -12.45 -15.05 36.71
N LYS A 281 -11.78 -16.16 36.36
CA LYS A 281 -10.48 -16.13 35.66
C LYS A 281 -10.61 -15.49 34.28
N GLU A 282 -11.63 -15.85 33.51
CA GLU A 282 -11.88 -15.27 32.18
C GLU A 282 -12.17 -13.76 32.26
N MET A 283 -12.96 -13.33 33.26
CA MET A 283 -13.22 -11.91 33.50
C MET A 283 -11.92 -11.14 33.83
N ALA A 284 -11.09 -11.68 34.72
CA ALA A 284 -9.83 -11.05 35.10
C ALA A 284 -8.84 -10.93 33.93
N LEU A 285 -8.80 -11.93 33.03
CA LEU A 285 -7.98 -11.86 31.82
C LEU A 285 -8.45 -10.77 30.87
N ARG A 286 -9.77 -10.64 30.66
CA ARG A 286 -10.36 -9.59 29.83
C ARG A 286 -10.05 -8.18 30.37
N GLU A 287 -10.14 -7.99 31.69
CA GLU A 287 -9.79 -6.72 32.34
C GLU A 287 -8.29 -6.39 32.20
N ALA A 288 -7.42 -7.40 32.33
CA ALA A 288 -5.98 -7.22 32.15
C ALA A 288 -5.63 -6.81 30.72
N GLU A 289 -6.28 -7.40 29.71
CA GLU A 289 -6.12 -7.04 28.29
C GLU A 289 -6.60 -5.61 28.02
N ALA A 290 -7.78 -5.24 28.50
CA ALA A 290 -8.30 -3.87 28.37
C ALA A 290 -7.36 -2.84 29.02
N CYS A 291 -6.75 -3.17 30.17
CA CYS A 291 -5.78 -2.30 30.82
C CYS A 291 -4.46 -2.18 30.03
N LYS A 292 -3.99 -3.29 29.44
CA LYS A 292 -2.80 -3.30 28.57
C LYS A 292 -3.04 -2.43 27.33
N GLU A 293 -4.21 -2.53 26.72
CA GLU A 293 -4.61 -1.71 25.57
C GLU A 293 -4.68 -0.22 25.93
N LYS A 294 -5.29 0.13 27.07
CA LYS A 294 -5.34 1.51 27.56
C LYS A 294 -3.94 2.08 27.80
N MET A 295 -3.02 1.28 28.34
CA MET A 295 -1.61 1.66 28.52
C MET A 295 -0.89 1.86 27.18
N ALA A 296 -1.14 0.99 26.18
CA ALA A 296 -0.60 1.15 24.83
C ALA A 296 -1.11 2.45 24.18
N ARG A 297 -2.41 2.73 24.27
CA ARG A 297 -3.04 3.97 23.78
C ARG A 297 -2.48 5.22 24.45
N MET A 298 -2.33 5.22 25.79
CA MET A 298 -1.75 6.34 26.54
C MET A 298 -0.25 6.54 26.30
N GLY A 299 0.49 5.44 26.08
CA GLY A 299 1.92 5.48 25.71
C GLY A 299 2.13 6.19 24.37
N ALA A 300 1.25 5.97 23.40
CA ALA A 300 1.27 6.65 22.11
C ALA A 300 0.90 8.14 22.20
N THR A 301 0.04 8.54 23.15
CA THR A 301 -0.42 9.94 23.29
C THR A 301 0.54 10.83 24.07
N LYS A 302 1.30 10.30 25.05
CA LYS A 302 2.22 11.12 25.88
C LYS A 302 3.36 11.78 25.11
N TYR A 303 3.72 11.29 23.93
CA TYR A 303 4.73 11.93 23.08
C TYR A 303 4.21 13.12 22.24
N ARG A 304 2.89 13.38 22.23
CA ARG A 304 2.27 14.41 21.40
C ARG A 304 2.19 15.81 22.06
N LEU A 305 2.48 15.93 23.36
CA LEU A 305 2.33 17.21 24.09
C LEU A 305 3.66 17.93 24.41
N SER A 306 4.83 17.33 24.14
CA SER A 306 6.12 17.94 24.49
C SER A 306 6.72 18.87 23.42
N THR A 307 6.10 19.03 22.24
CA THR A 307 6.66 19.83 21.14
C THR A 307 6.00 21.20 20.93
N ARG A 308 4.99 21.57 21.74
CA ARG A 308 4.48 22.96 21.79
C ARG A 308 5.09 23.72 22.97
N LYS A 309 6.32 24.21 22.82
CA LYS A 309 6.86 25.45 23.43
C LYS A 309 8.37 25.54 23.18
N THR A 310 8.75 26.20 22.09
CA THR A 310 9.87 27.18 22.05
C THR A 310 9.86 27.86 20.68
N ALA A 311 8.84 28.69 20.45
CA ALA A 311 8.91 29.76 19.44
C ALA A 311 9.19 31.08 20.18
N SER A 312 10.27 31.13 20.97
CA SER A 312 10.83 32.40 21.40
C SER A 312 11.75 32.90 20.28
N ARG A 313 11.23 33.89 19.57
CA ARG A 313 11.93 34.73 18.59
C ARG A 313 13.29 35.14 19.15
N ARG A 314 14.37 34.72 18.49
CA ARG A 314 15.67 35.39 18.62
C ARG A 314 15.59 36.72 17.90
N THR A 315 15.16 37.77 18.60
CA THR A 315 15.53 39.13 18.25
C THR A 315 16.90 39.44 18.85
N THR A 316 17.69 40.12 18.05
CA THR A 316 19.08 40.54 18.25
C THR A 316 19.29 41.25 19.59
N PRO A 317 20.32 40.91 20.40
CA PRO A 317 20.59 41.64 21.63
C PRO A 317 21.29 42.96 21.27
N ARG A 318 20.53 44.07 21.27
CA ARG A 318 21.10 45.41 21.25
C ARG A 318 20.82 46.08 22.58
N ASN A 319 21.85 46.10 23.42
CA ASN A 319 22.17 47.11 24.44
C ASN A 319 20.98 47.90 24.99
N LEU A 320 20.30 47.38 26.03
CA LEU A 320 19.42 48.19 26.86
C LEU A 320 19.98 48.23 28.28
N LYS A 321 20.48 49.42 28.62
CA LYS A 321 20.96 49.81 29.94
C LYS A 321 19.86 49.59 30.98
N THR A 322 20.27 48.93 32.05
CA THR A 322 19.63 48.86 33.35
C THR A 322 19.12 50.23 33.79
N THR A 323 17.80 50.39 33.86
CA THR A 323 17.17 51.33 34.80
C THR A 323 15.98 50.60 35.41
N MET A 324 16.12 50.32 36.70
CA MET A 324 15.08 49.81 37.55
C MET A 324 13.89 50.77 37.53
N ASN A 325 12.68 50.25 37.38
CA ASN A 325 11.52 50.78 38.07
C ASN A 325 10.61 49.61 38.45
N PHE A 326 10.66 49.33 39.74
CA PHE A 326 9.79 48.48 40.51
C PHE A 326 8.37 49.04 40.43
N VAL A 327 7.45 48.31 39.82
CA VAL A 327 6.01 48.51 40.01
C VAL A 327 5.39 47.14 40.19
N ASP A 328 5.07 46.87 41.45
CA ASP A 328 4.29 45.74 41.93
C ASP A 328 2.82 46.03 41.56
N VAL A 329 2.23 45.21 40.69
CA VAL A 329 0.78 45.21 40.45
C VAL A 329 0.30 43.78 40.54
N ALA A 330 -0.21 43.44 41.72
CA ALA A 330 -1.14 42.35 41.88
C ALA A 330 -2.39 42.67 41.06
N SER A 331 -2.69 41.87 40.04
CA SER A 331 -4.00 41.82 39.42
C SER A 331 -4.42 40.36 39.28
N ASP A 332 -5.15 39.96 40.30
CA ASP A 332 -6.27 39.03 40.26
C ASP A 332 -7.07 39.20 38.95
N GLU A 333 -7.15 38.15 38.14
CA GLU A 333 -8.25 38.02 37.19
C GLU A 333 -8.45 36.56 36.76
N GLU A 334 -9.72 36.22 36.74
CA GLU A 334 -10.28 34.89 36.82
C GLU A 334 -10.02 34.05 35.57
N LYS A 335 -9.86 32.76 35.85
CA LYS A 335 -9.65 31.67 34.91
C LYS A 335 -10.95 31.41 34.15
N GLU A 336 -11.20 32.14 33.07
CA GLU A 336 -12.25 31.81 32.12
C GLU A 336 -11.77 30.66 31.22
N GLU A 337 -12.20 29.45 31.55
CA GLU A 337 -12.06 28.25 30.71
C GLU A 337 -12.94 28.42 29.46
N GLY A 338 -12.39 29.07 28.44
CA GLY A 338 -12.96 29.06 27.10
C GLY A 338 -12.76 27.69 26.46
N GLU A 339 -13.79 26.84 26.54
CA GLU A 339 -13.96 25.69 25.65
C GLU A 339 -13.80 26.17 24.20
N PRO A 340 -12.88 25.57 23.41
CA PRO A 340 -12.85 25.81 21.99
C PRO A 340 -14.13 25.19 21.40
N LYS A 341 -15.09 26.04 21.01
CA LYS A 341 -16.22 25.63 20.18
C LYS A 341 -15.70 24.81 19.00
N GLU A 342 -15.99 23.51 19.05
CA GLU A 342 -15.85 22.58 17.95
C GLU A 342 -16.77 23.08 16.83
N ALA A 343 -16.20 23.87 15.93
CA ALA A 343 -16.81 24.10 14.62
C ALA A 343 -16.73 22.76 13.90
N ASP A 344 -17.87 22.08 13.90
CA ASP A 344 -18.20 20.87 13.18
C ASP A 344 -17.90 21.06 11.68
N ASN A 345 -16.64 20.83 11.34
CA ASN A 345 -16.12 20.92 9.99
C ASN A 345 -15.77 19.49 9.67
N GLU A 346 -16.75 18.75 9.16
CA GLU A 346 -16.61 17.41 8.60
C GLU A 346 -15.55 17.46 7.49
N ARG A 347 -14.28 17.39 7.90
CA ARG A 347 -13.18 17.17 6.97
C ARG A 347 -13.41 15.78 6.37
N PRO A 348 -13.38 15.65 5.03
CA PRO A 348 -13.56 14.37 4.37
C PRO A 348 -12.66 13.31 5.03
N LEU A 349 -13.21 12.12 5.33
CA LEU A 349 -12.48 11.03 5.99
C LEU A 349 -11.15 10.68 5.30
N ALA A 350 -11.07 10.93 3.99
CA ALA A 350 -9.85 10.77 3.19
C ALA A 350 -8.70 11.71 3.61
N ASP A 351 -8.99 12.91 4.13
CA ASP A 351 -7.96 13.84 4.60
C ASP A 351 -7.33 13.36 5.91
N VAL A 352 -8.06 12.62 6.75
CA VAL A 352 -7.55 12.12 8.04
C VAL A 352 -6.50 11.03 7.85
N ALA A 353 -6.72 10.12 6.88
CA ALA A 353 -5.75 9.08 6.53
C ALA A 353 -4.47 9.69 5.93
N HIS A 354 -4.62 10.63 4.99
CA HIS A 354 -3.47 11.31 4.38
C HIS A 354 -2.69 12.17 5.40
N GLU A 355 -3.39 12.90 6.29
CA GLU A 355 -2.74 13.65 7.37
C GLU A 355 -1.97 12.72 8.33
N LEU A 356 -2.49 11.51 8.60
CA LEU A 356 -1.81 10.51 9.42
C LEU A 356 -0.53 10.00 8.75
N GLU A 357 -0.59 9.68 7.45
CA GLU A 357 0.57 9.26 6.65
C GLU A 357 1.64 10.35 6.61
N VAL A 358 1.25 11.59 6.31
CA VAL A 358 2.16 12.75 6.29
C VAL A 358 2.80 12.96 7.67
N ALA A 359 2.02 12.87 8.75
CA ALA A 359 2.54 12.98 10.10
C ALA A 359 3.50 11.83 10.47
N MET A 360 3.24 10.63 9.96
CA MET A 360 4.07 9.47 10.21
C MET A 360 5.39 9.53 9.45
N MET A 361 5.34 9.90 8.17
CA MET A 361 6.52 10.21 7.36
C MET A 361 7.39 11.29 7.99
N ALA A 362 6.79 12.36 8.53
CA ALA A 362 7.52 13.40 9.24
C ALA A 362 8.26 12.86 10.48
N LYS A 363 7.67 11.91 11.23
CA LYS A 363 8.32 11.28 12.39
C LYS A 363 9.54 10.46 12.00
N PHE A 364 9.45 9.68 10.91
CA PHE A 364 10.58 8.90 10.42
C PHE A 364 11.72 9.81 9.95
N ARG A 365 11.39 10.89 9.22
CA ARG A 365 12.37 11.92 8.79
C ARG A 365 13.10 12.52 9.98
N ASP A 366 12.35 12.97 10.99
CA ASP A 366 12.94 13.56 12.20
C ASP A 366 13.82 12.58 12.98
N LYS A 367 13.42 11.31 13.06
CA LYS A 367 14.20 10.25 13.70
C LYS A 367 15.53 10.03 12.98
N ARG A 368 15.49 9.84 11.66
CA ARG A 368 16.69 9.63 10.83
C ARG A 368 17.61 10.85 10.81
N LEU A 369 17.04 12.05 10.79
CA LEU A 369 17.81 13.29 10.86
C LEU A 369 18.55 13.42 12.21
N LYS A 370 17.94 12.99 13.32
CA LYS A 370 18.61 12.97 14.64
C LYS A 370 19.77 11.97 14.67
N GLU A 371 19.59 10.78 14.11
CA GLU A 371 20.66 9.78 13.99
C GLU A 371 21.83 10.34 13.17
N LEU A 372 21.55 10.92 12.00
CA LEU A 372 22.56 11.50 11.10
C LEU A 372 23.25 12.75 11.68
N ARG A 373 22.61 13.50 12.59
CA ARG A 373 23.26 14.62 13.28
C ARG A 373 24.40 14.17 14.20
N THR A 374 24.32 12.96 14.73
CA THR A 374 25.34 12.40 15.64
C THR A 374 26.45 11.65 14.91
N GLY A 375 26.26 11.31 13.63
CA GLY A 375 27.24 10.60 12.80
C GLY A 375 28.50 11.41 12.51
N LYS A 376 29.64 10.72 12.41
CA LYS A 376 30.90 11.34 11.98
C LYS A 376 30.84 11.65 10.49
N LYS A 377 31.62 12.64 10.04
CA LYS A 377 31.65 13.08 8.63
C LYS A 377 31.95 11.93 7.65
N ALA A 378 32.87 11.03 8.00
CA ALA A 378 33.23 9.87 7.15
C ALA A 378 32.06 8.89 6.96
N ASP A 379 31.28 8.64 8.02
CA ASP A 379 30.10 7.76 7.96
C ASP A 379 29.00 8.39 7.09
N LEU A 380 28.90 9.73 7.12
CA LEU A 380 27.98 10.50 6.29
C LEU A 380 28.36 10.48 4.80
N GLU A 381 29.65 10.65 4.48
CA GLU A 381 30.13 10.53 3.10
C GLU A 381 29.86 9.13 2.54
N LYS A 382 30.06 8.09 3.35
CA LYS A 382 29.70 6.71 2.99
C LYS A 382 28.19 6.56 2.74
N ASN A 383 27.36 7.03 3.65
CA ASN A 383 25.90 6.96 3.47
C ASN A 383 25.44 7.71 2.22
N CYS A 384 26.02 8.87 1.89
CA CYS A 384 25.68 9.58 0.66
C CYS A 384 26.07 8.81 -0.60
N LEU A 385 27.21 8.10 -0.58
CA LEU A 385 27.62 7.23 -1.68
C LEU A 385 26.70 6.02 -1.84
N ASP A 386 26.34 5.36 -0.73
CA ASP A 386 25.45 4.20 -0.73
C ASP A 386 24.06 4.56 -1.29
N GLU A 387 23.56 5.77 -1.01
CA GLU A 387 22.27 6.29 -1.50
C GLU A 387 22.38 7.04 -2.84
N GLY A 388 23.56 7.11 -3.47
CA GLY A 388 23.76 7.78 -4.76
C GLY A 388 23.62 9.31 -4.75
N ILE A 389 23.67 9.96 -3.59
CA ILE A 389 23.54 11.41 -3.44
C ILE A 389 24.91 12.08 -3.59
N SER A 390 25.04 13.01 -4.54
CA SER A 390 26.27 13.80 -4.68
C SER A 390 26.41 14.79 -3.51
N TYR A 391 27.57 14.79 -2.86
CA TYR A 391 27.81 15.53 -1.62
C TYR A 391 28.02 17.03 -1.89
N ILE A 392 26.93 17.82 -1.96
CA ILE A 392 27.02 19.26 -2.25
C ILE A 392 27.15 20.09 -0.97
N LYS A 393 26.37 19.79 0.08
CA LYS A 393 26.47 20.39 1.42
C LYS A 393 26.07 19.36 2.48
N LEU A 394 26.88 19.23 3.54
CA LEU A 394 26.73 18.21 4.59
C LEU A 394 25.33 18.20 5.23
N ASP A 395 24.71 19.35 5.44
CA ASP A 395 23.36 19.43 6.02
C ASP A 395 22.24 19.13 5.03
N HIS A 396 22.44 19.42 3.73
CA HIS A 396 21.49 19.06 2.68
C HIS A 396 21.53 17.55 2.45
N ALA A 397 22.73 16.99 2.35
CA ALA A 397 22.93 15.55 2.22
C ALA A 397 22.39 14.78 3.44
N LYS A 398 22.48 15.33 4.65
CA LYS A 398 21.82 14.78 5.85
C LYS A 398 20.29 14.76 5.72
N ALA A 399 19.70 15.81 5.16
CA ALA A 399 18.26 15.89 4.96
C ALA A 399 17.79 14.89 3.90
N ASP A 400 18.49 14.82 2.77
CA ASP A 400 18.15 13.93 1.66
C ASP A 400 18.29 12.45 2.08
N VAL A 401 19.38 12.08 2.77
CA VAL A 401 19.56 10.73 3.33
C VAL A 401 18.51 10.42 4.40
N ALA A 402 18.13 11.40 5.23
CA ALA A 402 17.05 11.21 6.20
C ALA A 402 15.70 10.99 5.52
N GLU A 403 15.43 11.65 4.40
CA GLU A 403 14.20 11.51 3.63
C GLU A 403 14.10 10.14 2.96
N ILE A 404 15.17 9.67 2.31
CA ILE A 404 15.22 8.35 1.66
C ILE A 404 15.04 7.23 2.71
N LYS A 405 15.78 7.29 3.82
CA LYS A 405 15.65 6.27 4.87
C LYS A 405 14.29 6.31 5.56
N ALA A 406 13.68 7.50 5.67
CA ALA A 406 12.33 7.61 6.22
C ALA A 406 11.27 7.02 5.29
N GLN A 407 11.45 7.13 3.97
CA GLN A 407 10.58 6.45 3.00
C GLN A 407 10.72 4.93 3.12
N GLN A 408 11.94 4.41 3.15
CA GLN A 408 12.19 2.97 3.31
C GLN A 408 11.59 2.41 4.61
N ASP A 409 11.79 3.10 5.75
CA ASP A 409 11.22 2.68 7.04
C ASP A 409 9.68 2.71 7.02
N PHE A 410 9.08 3.68 6.31
CA PHE A 410 7.64 3.79 6.17
C PHE A 410 7.07 2.68 5.28
N ASP A 411 7.74 2.37 4.17
CA ASP A 411 7.36 1.26 3.30
C ASP A 411 7.45 -0.08 4.03
N GLU A 412 8.50 -0.30 4.81
CA GLU A 412 8.65 -1.48 5.67
C GLU A 412 7.54 -1.54 6.74
N TRP A 413 7.20 -0.41 7.36
CA TRP A 413 6.09 -0.34 8.30
C TRP A 413 4.74 -0.62 7.63
N LEU A 414 4.49 -0.14 6.42
CA LEU A 414 3.29 -0.47 5.66
C LEU A 414 3.21 -1.97 5.34
N LEU A 415 4.34 -2.59 5.02
CA LEU A 415 4.43 -4.04 4.83
C LEU A 415 4.15 -4.81 6.13
N GLU A 416 4.70 -4.35 7.26
CA GLU A 416 4.47 -4.94 8.58
C GLU A 416 3.01 -4.78 9.04
N LYS A 417 2.41 -3.61 8.80
CA LYS A 417 0.99 -3.35 9.08
C LYS A 417 0.09 -4.29 8.26
N LYS A 418 0.42 -4.49 6.98
CA LYS A 418 -0.29 -5.47 6.12
C LYS A 418 -0.09 -6.91 6.60
N ALA A 419 1.11 -7.27 7.05
CA ALA A 419 1.44 -8.62 7.51
C ALA A 419 0.79 -8.99 8.85
N ASN A 420 0.57 -8.01 9.71
CA ASN A 420 0.02 -8.22 11.05
C ASN A 420 -1.52 -8.38 11.07
N GLY A 421 -2.19 -8.25 9.92
CA GLY A 421 -3.62 -8.56 9.83
C GLY A 421 -4.50 -7.78 10.80
N GLU A 422 -4.04 -6.60 11.27
CA GLU A 422 -4.93 -5.58 11.80
C GLU A 422 -5.73 -5.04 10.61
N GLU A 423 -6.64 -5.89 10.09
CA GLU A 423 -7.84 -5.41 9.43
C GLU A 423 -8.46 -4.43 10.41
N ASP A 424 -8.42 -3.14 10.06
CA ASP A 424 -9.29 -2.14 10.67
C ASP A 424 -10.68 -2.78 10.67
N GLU A 425 -11.11 -3.23 11.87
CA GLU A 425 -12.42 -3.79 12.15
C GLU A 425 -13.41 -2.87 11.46
N ALA A 426 -13.92 -3.32 10.31
CA ALA A 426 -14.67 -2.49 9.41
C ALA A 426 -15.76 -1.80 10.24
N PRO A 427 -15.88 -0.46 10.18
CA PRO A 427 -16.83 0.26 11.00
C PRO A 427 -18.18 -0.40 10.79
N LEU A 428 -18.65 -1.11 11.82
CA LEU A 428 -19.96 -1.70 11.89
C LEU A 428 -20.91 -0.64 11.39
N ASP A 429 -21.51 -0.89 10.22
CA ASP A 429 -22.58 -0.09 9.66
C ASP A 429 -23.55 0.20 10.79
N TYR A 430 -23.49 1.42 11.33
CA TYR A 430 -24.56 1.97 12.13
C TYR A 430 -25.71 2.10 11.16
N ALA A 431 -26.46 1.00 11.03
CA ALA A 431 -27.81 1.00 10.53
C ALA A 431 -28.59 1.92 11.47
N THR A 432 -28.61 3.21 11.13
CA THR A 432 -29.62 4.13 11.59
C THR A 432 -30.94 3.60 11.03
N SER A 433 -31.55 2.69 11.79
CA SER A 433 -32.96 2.34 11.70
C SER A 433 -33.73 3.65 11.84
N THR A 434 -34.06 4.26 10.71
CA THR A 434 -35.15 5.21 10.62
C THR A 434 -36.41 4.45 10.99
N GLU A 435 -36.83 4.60 12.25
CA GLU A 435 -38.17 4.21 12.67
C GLU A 435 -39.16 4.96 11.79
N ASP A 436 -39.86 4.22 10.92
CA ASP A 436 -41.06 4.69 10.24
C ASP A 436 -42.10 5.02 11.32
N ILE A 437 -42.27 6.32 11.59
CA ILE A 437 -43.38 6.85 12.36
C ILE A 437 -44.63 6.63 11.51
N HIS A 438 -45.48 5.73 11.98
CA HIS A 438 -46.79 5.43 11.44
C HIS A 438 -47.72 6.63 11.68
N ASP A 439 -48.18 7.27 10.61
CA ASP A 439 -49.36 8.14 10.59
C ASP A 439 -50.19 7.82 9.35
N GLU A 440 -51.16 6.90 9.50
CA GLU A 440 -52.58 6.99 9.05
C GLU A 440 -53.34 5.66 9.18
#